data_AF-A0A832ZHS3-F1
#
_entry.id   AF-A0A832ZHS3-F1
#
_cell.length_a   1.000
_cell.length_b   1.000
_cell.length_c   1.000
_cell.angle_alpha   90.00
_cell.angle_beta   90.00
_cell.angle_gamma   90.00
#
_symmetry.space_group_name_H-M   'P 1'
#
loop_
_entity.id
_entity.type
_entity.pdbx_description
1 polymer ?
#
loop_
_entity_poly.entity_id
_entity_poly.type
_entity_poly.pdbx_seq_one_letter_code
_entity_poly.pdbx_strand_id
1 'polypeptide(L)'
;MDVKTVQLVLEKSKKRRFPQTFELIVNLKPTYDLRKSENVVVDYVELPKGRGKKVRVAAIVGPELEKVAKEIFDEVITKENLKEFAQDKRKAKEFAKRN
;
A
#
# COMPACT_ATOMS: atom_id res chain seq x y z
N MET A 1 3.65 -18.48 12.30
CA MET A 1 2.50 -18.93 11.48
C MET A 1 2.93 -20.22 10.80
N ASP A 2 2.27 -21.33 11.09
CA ASP A 2 2.68 -22.63 10.57
C ASP A 2 2.30 -22.74 9.07
N VAL A 3 3.17 -23.34 8.27
CA VAL A 3 2.95 -23.56 6.82
C VAL A 3 1.66 -24.34 6.60
N LYS A 4 1.33 -25.25 7.52
CA LYS A 4 0.09 -26.04 7.50
C LYS A 4 -1.16 -25.17 7.57
N THR A 5 -1.13 -24.08 8.33
CA THR A 5 -2.27 -23.15 8.43
C THR A 5 -2.51 -22.44 7.10
N VAL A 6 -1.45 -22.06 6.40
CA VAL A 6 -1.55 -21.41 5.08
C VAL A 6 -2.15 -22.37 4.04
N GLN A 7 -1.68 -23.62 4.03
CA GLN A 7 -2.22 -24.67 3.15
C GLN A 7 -3.70 -24.94 3.41
N LEU A 8 -4.09 -25.05 4.69
CA LEU A 8 -5.48 -25.25 5.07
C LEU A 8 -6.40 -24.13 4.57
N VAL A 9 -5.93 -22.88 4.61
CA VAL A 9 -6.68 -21.72 4.09
C VAL A 9 -6.87 -21.83 2.58
N LEU A 10 -5.83 -22.21 1.83
CA LEU A 10 -5.93 -22.44 0.39
C LEU A 10 -6.98 -23.51 0.06
N GLU A 11 -6.94 -24.65 0.76
CA GLU A 11 -7.84 -25.78 0.52
C GLU A 11 -9.30 -25.48 0.89
N LYS A 12 -9.52 -24.79 2.02
CA LYS A 12 -10.88 -24.48 2.50
C LYS A 12 -11.50 -23.24 1.84
N SER A 13 -10.71 -22.45 1.11
CA SER A 13 -11.21 -21.27 0.42
C SER A 13 -12.18 -21.64 -0.71
N LYS A 14 -13.34 -20.95 -0.76
CA LYS A 14 -14.28 -21.11 -1.87
C LYS A 14 -13.68 -20.51 -3.13
N LYS A 15 -13.71 -21.25 -4.25
CA LYS A 15 -13.29 -20.72 -5.56
C LYS A 15 -14.06 -19.45 -5.92
N ARG A 16 -13.34 -18.49 -6.51
CA ARG A 16 -13.85 -17.20 -7.00
C ARG A 16 -13.34 -16.95 -8.42
N ARG A 17 -14.05 -16.11 -9.18
CA ARG A 17 -13.68 -15.71 -10.55
C ARG A 17 -12.66 -14.56 -10.58
N PHE A 18 -11.92 -14.36 -9.50
CA PHE A 18 -10.89 -13.33 -9.39
C PHE A 18 -9.75 -13.86 -8.48
N PRO A 19 -8.50 -13.39 -8.68
CA PRO A 19 -7.38 -13.76 -7.83
C PRO A 19 -7.57 -13.19 -6.42
N GLN A 20 -7.43 -14.05 -5.40
CA GLN A 20 -7.57 -13.66 -4.00
C GLN A 20 -6.21 -13.31 -3.40
N THR A 21 -6.21 -12.37 -2.45
CA THR A 21 -5.04 -12.01 -1.64
C THR A 21 -5.13 -12.61 -0.25
N PHE A 22 -4.00 -12.70 0.44
CA PHE A 22 -3.94 -13.10 1.84
C PHE A 22 -3.90 -11.88 2.74
N GLU A 23 -4.67 -11.92 3.83
CA GLU A 23 -4.64 -10.94 4.90
C GLU A 23 -4.11 -11.60 6.18
N LEU A 24 -3.26 -10.88 6.91
CA LEU A 24 -2.75 -11.30 8.21
C LEU A 24 -3.39 -10.43 9.30
N ILE A 25 -4.15 -11.07 10.19
CA ILE A 25 -4.81 -10.41 11.32
C ILE A 25 -4.10 -10.87 12.59
N VAL A 26 -3.63 -9.90 13.39
CA VAL A 26 -2.94 -10.15 14.66
C VAL A 26 -3.73 -9.48 15.77
N ASN A 27 -4.17 -10.29 16.75
CA ASN A 27 -4.80 -9.79 17.96
C ASN A 27 -3.74 -9.61 19.05
N LEU A 28 -3.73 -8.43 19.66
CA LEU A 28 -2.84 -8.11 20.78
C LEU A 28 -3.51 -8.50 22.10
N LYS A 29 -2.70 -8.86 23.09
CA LYS A 29 -3.21 -9.17 24.43
C LYS A 29 -3.78 -7.90 25.09
N PRO A 30 -4.77 -8.02 25.99
CA PRO A 30 -5.30 -6.88 26.74
C PRO A 30 -4.26 -6.13 27.58
N THR A 31 -3.14 -6.78 27.91
CA THR A 31 -2.02 -6.20 28.65
C THR A 31 -1.14 -5.26 27.81
N TYR A 32 -1.36 -5.20 26.49
CA TYR A 32 -0.61 -4.33 25.59
C TYR A 32 -1.35 -3.00 25.42
N ASP A 33 -0.80 -1.93 26.00
CA ASP A 33 -1.43 -0.62 26.03
C ASP A 33 -1.06 0.21 24.79
N LEU A 34 -2.00 0.34 23.84
CA LEU A 34 -1.82 1.14 22.62
C LEU A 34 -1.92 2.65 22.85
N ARG A 35 -2.23 3.13 24.06
CA ARG A 35 -2.26 4.57 24.38
C ARG A 35 -0.87 5.16 24.50
N LYS A 36 0.11 4.30 24.78
CA LYS A 36 1.52 4.63 24.83
C LYS A 36 2.06 4.76 23.42
N SER A 37 2.65 5.90 23.08
CA SER A 37 3.13 6.18 21.73
C SER A 37 4.20 5.19 21.28
N GLU A 38 5.02 4.69 22.21
CA GLU A 38 6.03 3.66 21.95
C GLU A 38 5.46 2.30 21.54
N ASN A 39 4.19 2.03 21.85
CA ASN A 39 3.55 0.76 21.56
C ASN A 39 2.79 0.76 20.22
N VAL A 40 2.63 1.93 19.60
CA VAL A 40 1.99 2.05 18.28
C VAL A 40 2.98 1.59 17.21
N VAL A 41 2.62 0.53 16.48
CA VAL A 41 3.45 -0.02 15.40
C VAL A 41 3.13 0.71 14.10
N VAL A 42 4.05 1.54 13.63
CA VAL A 42 4.03 2.13 12.28
C VAL A 42 5.32 1.72 11.59
N ASP A 43 5.25 0.66 10.80
CA ASP A 43 6.44 0.06 10.19
C ASP A 43 6.17 -0.38 8.75
N TYR A 44 7.24 -0.45 7.96
CA TYR A 44 7.24 -0.89 6.57
C TYR A 44 8.10 -2.14 6.43
N VAL A 45 7.49 -3.22 5.95
CA VAL A 45 8.18 -4.51 5.76
C VAL A 45 8.18 -4.88 4.29
N GLU A 46 9.37 -5.18 3.77
CA GLU A 46 9.52 -5.75 2.43
C GLU A 46 9.13 -7.23 2.44
N LEU A 47 8.14 -7.58 1.62
CA LEU A 47 7.73 -8.97 1.47
C LEU A 47 8.71 -9.70 0.54
N PRO A 48 9.30 -10.83 0.94
CA PRO A 48 10.36 -11.51 0.18
C PRO A 48 9.92 -12.03 -1.19
N LYS A 49 8.61 -12.15 -1.42
CA LYS A 49 8.00 -12.56 -2.69
C LYS A 49 7.02 -11.50 -3.24
N GLY A 50 7.04 -10.29 -2.68
CA GLY A 50 6.10 -9.22 -3.02
C GLY A 50 4.66 -9.53 -2.63
N ARG A 51 3.72 -8.69 -3.12
CA ARG A 51 2.29 -8.75 -2.79
C ARG A 51 1.44 -9.58 -3.77
N GLY A 52 2.06 -10.16 -4.79
CA GLY A 52 1.37 -10.88 -5.88
C GLY A 52 0.63 -9.98 -6.89
N LYS A 53 0.56 -8.67 -6.66
CA LYS A 53 0.05 -7.66 -7.60
C LYS A 53 0.97 -6.44 -7.60
N LYS A 54 1.15 -5.80 -8.76
CA LYS A 54 1.88 -4.53 -8.87
C LYS A 54 1.18 -3.46 -8.00
N VAL A 55 1.94 -2.89 -7.08
CA VAL A 55 1.52 -1.69 -6.33
C VAL A 55 1.78 -0.49 -7.23
N ARG A 56 0.78 0.37 -7.40
CA ARG A 56 0.96 1.62 -8.12
C ARG A 56 1.64 2.62 -7.19
N VAL A 57 2.68 3.27 -7.67
CA VAL A 57 3.41 4.26 -6.88
C VAL A 57 3.49 5.55 -7.68
N ALA A 58 3.06 6.64 -7.07
CA ALA A 58 3.22 7.98 -7.59
C ALA A 58 4.38 8.68 -6.87
N ALA A 59 5.27 9.32 -7.62
CA ALA A 59 6.37 10.10 -7.05
C ALA A 59 6.11 11.60 -7.19
N ILE A 60 6.36 12.35 -6.12
CA ILE A 60 6.38 13.82 -6.16
C ILE A 60 7.84 14.25 -6.30
N VAL A 61 8.20 14.88 -7.40
CA VAL A 61 9.60 15.20 -7.72
C VAL A 61 9.77 16.62 -8.22
N GLY A 62 10.98 17.15 -8.06
CA GLY A 62 11.42 18.40 -8.68
C GLY A 62 11.67 18.24 -10.19
N PRO A 63 11.80 19.36 -10.93
CA PRO A 63 11.97 19.35 -12.39
C PRO A 63 13.19 18.54 -12.86
N GLU A 64 14.28 18.54 -12.08
CA GLU A 64 15.50 17.80 -12.42
C GLU A 64 15.31 16.27 -12.49
N LEU A 65 14.40 15.72 -11.68
CA LEU A 65 14.19 14.28 -11.54
C LEU A 65 12.97 13.78 -12.30
N GLU A 66 12.20 14.67 -12.93
CA GLU A 66 10.95 14.33 -13.60
C GLU A 66 11.13 13.27 -14.69
N LYS A 67 12.17 13.40 -15.52
CA LYS A 67 12.43 12.45 -16.61
C LYS A 67 12.72 11.04 -16.08
N VAL A 68 13.62 10.94 -15.12
CA VAL A 68 14.00 9.66 -14.50
C VAL A 68 12.81 9.05 -13.74
N ALA A 69 12.05 9.88 -13.04
CA ALA A 69 10.88 9.41 -12.30
C ALA A 69 9.80 8.82 -13.22
N LYS A 70 9.59 9.39 -14.41
CA LYS A 70 8.60 8.88 -15.38
C LYS A 70 8.96 7.50 -15.94
N GLU A 71 10.23 7.09 -15.87
CA GLU A 71 10.67 5.76 -16.31
C GLU A 71 10.45 4.69 -15.22
N ILE A 72 10.46 5.10 -13.94
CA ILE A 72 10.45 4.18 -12.78
C ILE A 72 9.06 4.07 -12.16
N PHE A 73 8.36 5.19 -12.00
CA PHE A 73 7.09 5.29 -11.29
C PHE A 73 5.90 5.22 -12.24
N ASP A 74 4.76 4.76 -11.74
CA ASP A 74 3.53 4.71 -12.55
C ASP A 74 3.00 6.11 -12.85
N GLU A 75 3.15 7.04 -11.90
CA GLU A 75 2.70 8.42 -12.04
C GLU A 75 3.72 9.39 -11.38
N VAL A 76 3.84 10.60 -11.93
CA VAL A 76 4.76 11.63 -11.44
C VAL A 76 4.00 12.94 -11.24
N ILE A 77 4.13 13.53 -10.06
CA ILE A 77 3.51 14.79 -9.68
C ILE A 77 4.60 15.87 -9.62
N THR A 78 4.45 16.90 -10.44
CA THR A 78 5.30 18.10 -10.42
C THR A 78 4.72 19.17 -9.49
N LYS A 79 5.47 20.25 -9.26
CA LYS A 79 5.03 21.40 -8.46
C LYS A 79 3.77 22.05 -9.04
N GLU A 80 3.63 22.06 -10.36
CA GLU A 80 2.50 22.60 -11.09
C GLU A 80 1.25 21.74 -10.85
N ASN A 81 1.37 20.42 -10.98
CA ASN A 81 0.26 19.49 -10.70
C ASN A 81 -0.17 19.54 -9.23
N LEU A 82 0.77 19.70 -8.31
CA LEU A 82 0.46 19.81 -6.89
C LEU A 82 -0.37 21.06 -6.57
N LYS A 83 -0.08 22.19 -7.24
CA LYS A 83 -0.89 23.42 -7.13
C LYS A 83 -2.30 23.21 -7.67
N GLU A 84 -2.45 22.48 -8.77
CA GLU A 84 -3.77 22.13 -9.32
C GLU A 84 -4.59 21.29 -8.33
N PHE A 85 -3.97 20.27 -7.72
CA PHE A 85 -4.62 19.45 -6.69
C PHE A 85 -4.97 20.22 -5.42
N ALA A 86 -4.19 21.24 -5.06
CA ALA A 86 -4.52 22.13 -3.95
C ALA A 86 -5.78 22.98 -4.24
N GLN A 87 -5.98 23.38 -5.49
CA GLN A 87 -7.16 24.13 -5.93
C GLN A 87 -8.38 23.22 -6.13
N ASP A 88 -8.19 22.01 -6.65
CA ASP A 88 -9.26 21.03 -6.88
C ASP A 88 -9.08 19.78 -6.00
N LYS A 89 -9.69 19.84 -4.81
CA LYS A 89 -9.70 18.74 -3.84
C LYS A 89 -10.39 17.48 -4.37
N ARG A 90 -11.28 17.58 -5.37
CA ARG A 90 -11.97 16.42 -5.95
C ARG A 90 -10.99 15.63 -6.80
N LYS A 91 -10.25 16.31 -7.68
CA LYS A 91 -9.18 15.70 -8.48
C LYS A 91 -8.11 15.04 -7.59
N ALA A 92 -7.72 15.69 -6.50
CA ALA A 92 -6.76 15.13 -5.54
C ALA A 92 -7.24 13.81 -4.92
N LYS A 93 -8.51 13.73 -4.52
CA LYS A 93 -9.10 12.50 -3.95
C LYS A 93 -9.24 11.39 -4.99
N GLU A 94 -9.64 11.72 -6.21
CA GLU A 94 -9.74 10.75 -7.31
C GLU A 94 -8.36 10.16 -7.63
N PHE A 95 -7.32 11.00 -7.67
CA PHE A 95 -5.93 10.59 -7.86
C PHE A 95 -5.45 9.65 -6.74
N ALA A 96 -5.69 10.01 -5.48
CA ALA A 96 -5.28 9.22 -4.32
C ALA A 96 -6.02 7.87 -4.20
N LYS A 97 -7.19 7.73 -4.83
CA LYS A 97 -7.95 6.46 -4.83
C LYS A 97 -7.50 5.52 -5.94
N ARG A 98 -6.95 6.06 -7.04
CA ARG A 98 -6.54 5.29 -8.22
C ARG A 98 -5.17 4.62 -8.03
N ASN A 99 -4.30 5.25 -7.26
CA ASN A 99 -2.94 4.82 -6.96
C ASN A 99 -2.88 4.16 -5.60
#